data_AF-A0A7S0AZG4-F1
#
_entry.id   AF-A0A7S0AZG4-F1
#
_cell.length_a   1.000
_cell.length_b   1.000
_cell.length_c   1.000
_cell.angle_alpha   90.00
_cell.angle_beta   90.00
_cell.angle_gamma   90.00
#
_symmetry.space_group_name_H-M   'P 1'
#
loop_
_entity.id
_entity.type
_entity.pdbx_description
1 polymer ?
#
loop_
_entity_poly.entity_id
_entity_poly.type
_entity_poly.pdbx_seq_one_letter_code
_entity_poly.pdbx_strand_id
1 'polypeptide(L)'
;MCFSLYHRRWMEQEPFSGVPFYDWLDFGSGKNITPVDYEAHPELRNRGWGIDCPKEKFNDRKLHYLNQEERKQYAVDLTPFKNGELVRVTYQKSGAPIDDDTEVYLFVLSIDGMLYVIPDAHQSIGHSTLIASEPALAAGELLIGKKGRLEDVEFSSGHYRGRVSSFVAMYNWMIDLGLNTSSVDFELRGGWNVTAKSKRDALKSGKKVVFLENNGGGEVFLVEK
;
A
#
# COMPACT_ATOMS: atom_id res chain seq x y z
N MET A 1 19.88 -5.13 8.86
CA MET A 1 18.57 -4.47 8.73
C MET A 1 17.94 -4.42 10.11
N CYS A 2 17.94 -3.25 10.75
CA CYS A 2 17.60 -3.09 12.16
C CYS A 2 16.11 -2.97 12.46
N PHE A 3 15.33 -2.60 11.44
CA PHE A 3 13.89 -2.42 11.51
C PHE A 3 13.17 -3.61 12.16
N SER A 4 13.55 -4.83 11.78
CA SER A 4 12.96 -6.07 12.32
C SER A 4 13.15 -6.24 13.83
N LEU A 5 14.23 -5.68 14.42
CA LEU A 5 14.48 -5.73 15.86
C LEU A 5 13.54 -4.78 16.62
N TYR A 6 13.44 -3.53 16.18
CA TYR A 6 12.54 -2.54 16.78
C TYR A 6 11.08 -2.95 16.59
N HIS A 7 10.71 -3.44 15.40
CA HIS A 7 9.35 -3.90 15.11
C HIS A 7 8.95 -5.11 15.98
N ARG A 8 9.85 -6.07 16.20
CA ARG A 8 9.58 -7.18 17.12
C ARG A 8 9.33 -6.70 18.55
N ARG A 9 10.16 -5.78 19.05
CA ARG A 9 10.01 -5.23 20.41
C ARG A 9 8.72 -4.42 20.58
N TRP A 10 8.22 -3.81 19.52
CA TRP A 10 6.89 -3.21 19.51
C TRP A 10 5.77 -4.25 19.58
N MET A 11 5.86 -5.33 18.81
CA MET A 11 4.88 -6.43 18.85
C MET A 11 4.86 -7.16 20.19
N GLU A 12 5.98 -7.23 20.90
CA GLU A 12 6.15 -7.94 22.18
C GLU A 12 5.94 -7.05 23.41
N GLN A 13 5.42 -5.82 23.25
CA GLN A 13 5.14 -4.94 24.39
C GLN A 13 4.12 -5.55 25.33
N GLU A 14 4.44 -5.53 26.62
CA GLU A 14 3.52 -5.91 27.69
C GLU A 14 3.46 -4.83 28.77
N PRO A 15 2.30 -4.18 28.99
CA PRO A 15 1.09 -4.28 28.17
C PRO A 15 1.30 -3.66 26.78
N PHE A 16 0.60 -4.17 25.76
CA PHE A 16 0.63 -3.58 24.42
C PHE A 16 0.09 -2.14 24.48
N SER A 17 0.89 -1.19 24.01
CA SER A 17 0.54 0.24 24.12
C SER A 17 -0.62 0.67 23.20
N GLY A 18 -1.00 -0.13 22.21
CA GLY A 18 -2.05 0.20 21.24
C GLY A 18 -1.64 1.25 20.19
N VAL A 19 -0.41 1.77 20.29
CA VAL A 19 0.08 2.86 19.45
C VAL A 19 0.76 2.28 18.20
N PRO A 20 0.55 2.82 16.99
CA PRO A 20 1.26 2.37 15.78
C PRO A 20 2.79 2.35 15.96
N PHE A 21 3.48 1.48 15.21
CA PHE A 21 4.91 1.21 15.41
C PHE A 21 5.77 2.48 15.44
N TYR A 22 5.60 3.41 14.49
CA TYR A 22 6.43 4.62 14.44
C TYR A 22 6.07 5.63 15.52
N ASP A 23 4.79 5.77 15.85
CA ASP A 23 4.37 6.62 16.97
C ASP A 23 4.96 6.12 18.29
N TRP A 24 4.95 4.80 18.48
CA TRP A 24 5.66 4.18 19.60
C TRP A 24 7.17 4.44 19.57
N LEU A 25 7.79 4.36 18.39
CA LEU A 25 9.22 4.47 18.16
C LEU A 25 9.77 5.90 18.32
N ASP A 26 8.96 6.91 18.04
CA ASP A 26 9.35 8.33 18.00
C ASP A 26 8.77 9.15 19.16
N PHE A 27 7.57 8.80 19.63
CA PHE A 27 6.84 9.54 20.66
C PHE A 27 6.51 8.70 21.90
N GLY A 28 6.41 7.37 21.75
CA GLY A 28 6.07 6.44 22.83
C GLY A 28 7.27 5.89 23.61
N SER A 29 7.07 4.74 24.26
CA SER A 29 8.11 4.08 25.07
C SER A 29 9.29 3.56 24.24
N GLY A 30 9.16 3.49 22.91
CA GLY A 30 10.21 3.09 21.99
C GLY A 30 11.25 4.18 21.73
N LYS A 31 10.92 5.45 22.05
CA LYS A 31 11.79 6.62 21.82
C LYS A 31 13.15 6.50 22.49
N ASN A 32 13.17 5.99 23.72
CA ASN A 32 14.36 5.92 24.57
C ASN A 32 14.91 4.49 24.69
N ILE A 33 14.52 3.57 23.79
CA ILE A 33 15.10 2.23 23.79
C ILE A 33 16.55 2.34 23.35
N THR A 34 17.45 2.09 24.30
CA THR A 34 18.85 1.82 24.01
C THR A 34 18.95 0.41 23.45
N PRO A 35 19.67 0.21 22.34
CA PRO A 35 19.81 -1.10 21.76
C PRO A 35 20.83 -1.87 22.58
N VAL A 36 20.35 -3.01 23.04
CA VAL A 36 21.05 -4.14 23.63
C VAL A 36 21.40 -4.05 25.11
N ASP A 37 20.44 -4.46 25.94
CA ASP A 37 20.76 -5.24 27.12
C ASP A 37 20.88 -6.71 26.71
N TYR A 38 22.13 -7.16 26.48
CA TYR A 38 22.42 -8.56 26.15
C TYR A 38 22.16 -9.51 27.33
N GLU A 39 22.03 -9.01 28.56
CA GLU A 39 21.69 -9.83 29.73
C GLU A 39 20.21 -10.23 29.71
N ALA A 40 19.33 -9.34 29.25
CA ALA A 40 17.91 -9.61 29.11
C ALA A 40 17.55 -10.52 27.91
N HIS A 41 18.38 -10.54 26.85
CA HIS A 41 18.05 -11.21 25.57
C HIS A 41 19.25 -11.93 24.92
N PRO A 42 19.80 -12.98 25.55
CA PRO A 42 20.97 -13.71 25.07
C PRO A 42 20.77 -14.43 23.71
N GLU A 43 19.53 -14.68 23.29
CA GLU A 43 19.19 -15.30 22.00
C GLU A 43 19.59 -14.44 20.77
N LEU A 44 19.77 -13.14 20.96
CA LEU A 44 20.17 -12.20 19.91
C LEU A 44 21.68 -12.27 19.61
N ARG A 45 22.48 -12.89 20.48
CA ARG A 45 23.95 -12.97 20.39
C ARG A 45 24.44 -13.92 19.28
N ASN A 46 23.70 -14.98 18.97
CA ASN A 46 24.21 -16.10 18.15
C ASN A 46 23.70 -16.16 16.71
N ARG A 47 22.89 -15.18 16.24
CA ARG A 47 22.31 -15.25 14.89
C ARG A 47 23.16 -14.56 13.79
N GLY A 48 24.35 -14.03 14.10
CA GLY A 48 25.16 -13.30 13.12
C GLY A 48 24.58 -11.93 12.72
N TRP A 49 23.53 -11.48 13.41
CA TRP A 49 22.94 -10.14 13.32
C TRP A 49 23.50 -9.17 14.38
N GLY A 50 24.51 -9.60 15.13
CA GLY A 50 25.27 -8.74 16.01
C GLY A 50 26.19 -7.88 15.18
N ILE A 51 25.83 -6.61 15.00
CA ILE A 51 26.72 -5.45 14.93
C ILE A 51 25.79 -4.22 14.84
N ASP A 52 25.92 -3.33 15.82
CA ASP A 52 25.53 -1.93 15.79
C ASP A 52 24.17 -1.56 15.17
N CYS A 53 23.09 -1.63 15.96
CA CYS A 53 21.99 -0.71 15.69
C CYS A 53 21.61 0.23 16.83
N PRO A 54 22.57 1.08 17.29
CA PRO A 54 22.31 2.30 18.05
C PRO A 54 21.05 2.99 17.56
N LYS A 55 20.18 3.43 18.49
CA LYS A 55 18.99 4.19 18.13
C LYS A 55 19.40 5.44 17.34
N GLU A 56 20.61 5.97 17.60
CA GLU A 56 21.27 7.00 16.80
C GLU A 56 21.49 6.57 15.34
N LYS A 57 22.10 5.40 15.08
CA LYS A 57 22.31 4.87 13.71
C LYS A 57 21.00 4.47 13.02
N PHE A 58 20.01 4.02 13.79
CA PHE A 58 18.66 3.75 13.29
C PHE A 58 17.98 5.06 12.85
N ASN A 59 18.05 6.08 13.72
CA ASN A 59 17.53 7.41 13.46
C ASN A 59 18.36 8.21 12.45
N ASP A 60 19.55 7.77 12.05
CA ASP A 60 20.34 8.40 10.98
C ASP A 60 19.76 8.06 9.59
N ARG A 61 19.04 6.94 9.48
CA ARG A 61 18.27 6.55 8.30
C ARG A 61 16.79 6.89 8.48
N LYS A 62 16.47 8.14 8.82
CA LYS A 62 15.05 8.54 8.94
C LYS A 62 14.37 8.40 7.59
N LEU A 63 13.46 7.44 7.51
CA LEU A 63 12.33 7.53 6.60
C LEU A 63 11.36 8.51 7.25
N HIS A 64 11.06 9.63 6.58
CA HIS A 64 10.09 10.61 7.06
C HIS A 64 8.68 10.06 6.83
N TYR A 65 8.10 9.38 7.82
CA TYR A 65 6.72 8.92 7.75
C TYR A 65 5.78 10.12 7.74
N LEU A 66 4.86 10.14 6.78
CA LEU A 66 3.90 11.22 6.66
C LEU A 66 2.90 11.13 7.81
N ASN A 67 2.75 12.22 8.55
CA ASN A 67 1.68 12.37 9.53
C ASN A 67 0.32 12.59 8.84
N GLN A 68 -0.78 12.55 9.60
CA GLN A 68 -2.13 12.67 9.04
C GLN A 68 -2.35 13.95 8.22
N GLU A 69 -1.77 15.10 8.61
CA GLU A 69 -1.91 16.35 7.86
C GLU A 69 -1.06 16.35 6.59
N GLU A 70 0.13 15.76 6.62
CA GLU A 70 0.99 15.60 5.44
C GLU A 70 0.36 14.65 4.42
N ARG A 71 -0.26 13.55 4.88
CA ARG A 71 -0.95 12.58 4.01
C ARG A 71 -2.09 13.22 3.21
N LYS A 72 -2.79 14.21 3.76
CA LYS A 72 -3.87 14.93 3.04
C LYS A 72 -3.40 15.59 1.74
N GLN A 73 -2.11 15.88 1.61
CA GLN A 73 -1.55 16.46 0.38
C GLN A 73 -1.51 15.45 -0.77
N TYR A 74 -1.45 14.16 -0.43
CA TYR A 74 -1.35 13.04 -1.36
C TYR A 74 -2.67 12.28 -1.54
N ALA A 75 -3.72 12.70 -0.83
CA ALA A 75 -5.04 12.12 -0.94
C ALA A 75 -5.69 12.48 -2.28
N VAL A 76 -6.26 11.48 -2.93
CA VAL A 76 -6.89 11.60 -4.24
C VAL A 76 -8.26 10.96 -4.28
N ASP A 77 -9.09 11.48 -5.18
CA ASP A 77 -10.36 10.89 -5.55
C ASP A 77 -10.29 10.29 -6.95
N LEU A 78 -11.01 9.19 -7.14
CA LEU A 78 -11.33 8.66 -8.46
C LEU A 78 -12.72 9.14 -8.86
N THR A 79 -12.81 9.83 -10.00
CA THR A 79 -14.07 10.42 -10.48
C THR A 79 -14.38 9.99 -11.92
N PRO A 80 -15.66 9.91 -12.30
CA PRO A 80 -16.06 9.72 -13.69
C PRO A 80 -15.51 10.85 -14.58
N PHE A 81 -15.01 10.50 -15.76
CA PHE A 81 -14.48 11.42 -16.76
C PHE A 81 -15.01 11.07 -18.15
N LYS A 82 -15.05 12.05 -19.06
CA LYS A 82 -15.59 11.89 -20.43
C LYS A 82 -16.95 11.19 -20.42
N ASN A 83 -17.95 11.79 -19.76
CA ASN A 83 -19.30 11.24 -19.60
C ASN A 83 -19.37 9.89 -18.86
N GLY A 84 -18.36 9.58 -18.04
CA GLY A 84 -18.27 8.34 -17.28
C GLY A 84 -17.64 7.17 -18.04
N GLU A 85 -17.17 7.40 -19.27
CA GLU A 85 -16.45 6.39 -20.04
C GLU A 85 -15.08 6.07 -19.44
N LEU A 86 -14.43 7.07 -18.82
CA LEU A 86 -13.08 6.96 -18.26
C LEU A 86 -13.08 7.26 -16.75
N VAL A 87 -12.00 6.85 -16.09
CA VAL A 87 -11.71 7.21 -14.70
C VAL A 87 -10.64 8.29 -14.66
N ARG A 88 -10.83 9.28 -13.80
CA ARG A 88 -9.88 10.37 -13.57
C ARG A 88 -9.48 10.48 -12.12
N VAL A 89 -8.19 10.62 -11.87
CA VAL A 89 -7.56 10.86 -10.58
C VAL A 89 -7.43 12.37 -10.33
N THR A 90 -7.93 12.86 -9.20
CA THR A 90 -7.84 14.27 -8.79
C THR A 90 -7.36 14.39 -7.36
N TYR A 91 -6.51 15.37 -7.05
CA TYR A 91 -6.13 15.65 -5.67
C TYR A 91 -7.33 16.16 -4.87
N GLN A 92 -7.61 15.56 -3.70
CA GLN A 92 -8.75 15.96 -2.85
C GLN A 92 -8.68 17.44 -2.44
N LYS A 93 -7.46 17.91 -2.11
CA LYS A 93 -7.25 19.26 -1.60
C LYS A 93 -7.54 20.36 -2.62
N SER A 94 -7.19 20.14 -3.89
CA SER A 94 -7.31 21.15 -4.95
C SER A 94 -8.46 20.87 -5.92
N GLY A 95 -8.96 19.64 -5.98
CA GLY A 95 -9.86 19.16 -7.02
C GLY A 95 -9.22 19.09 -8.42
N ALA A 96 -7.92 19.40 -8.53
CA ALA A 96 -7.23 19.43 -9.80
C ALA A 96 -6.89 18.00 -10.25
N PRO A 97 -6.97 17.70 -11.56
CA PRO A 97 -6.47 16.43 -12.08
C PRO A 97 -4.97 16.32 -11.84
N ILE A 98 -4.51 15.08 -11.63
CA ILE A 98 -3.08 14.77 -11.68
C ILE A 98 -2.65 14.85 -13.14
N ASP A 99 -1.93 15.91 -13.51
CA ASP A 99 -1.53 16.18 -14.88
C ASP A 99 -0.14 16.82 -14.89
N ASP A 100 0.79 16.15 -14.20
CA ASP A 100 2.22 16.47 -14.27
C ASP A 100 2.94 15.49 -15.22
N ASP A 101 4.23 15.71 -15.44
CA ASP A 101 5.05 14.89 -16.33
C ASP A 101 5.41 13.51 -15.73
N THR A 102 4.93 13.18 -14.53
CA THR A 102 5.08 11.86 -13.90
C THR A 102 3.99 10.93 -14.42
N GLU A 103 4.40 9.77 -14.93
CA GLU A 103 3.44 8.77 -15.41
C GLU A 103 3.11 7.72 -14.33
N VAL A 104 4.07 7.38 -13.46
CA VAL A 104 3.94 6.28 -12.47
C VAL A 104 3.88 6.82 -11.05
N TYR A 105 2.88 6.34 -10.31
CA TYR A 105 2.63 6.73 -8.92
C TYR A 105 2.51 5.51 -8.04
N LEU A 106 3.18 5.52 -6.89
CA LEU A 106 2.88 4.58 -5.82
C LEU A 106 1.52 4.93 -5.21
N PHE A 107 0.63 3.94 -5.04
CA PHE A 107 -0.63 4.14 -4.34
C PHE A 107 -0.77 3.27 -3.10
N VAL A 108 -1.56 3.77 -2.15
CA VAL A 108 -2.11 3.00 -1.05
C VAL A 108 -3.60 3.32 -0.92
N LEU A 109 -4.42 2.27 -0.86
CA LEU A 109 -5.81 2.33 -0.41
C LEU A 109 -5.87 1.88 1.06
N SER A 110 -6.20 2.79 1.95
CA SER A 110 -6.30 2.52 3.39
C SER A 110 -7.59 1.78 3.75
N ILE A 111 -7.65 1.23 4.97
CA ILE A 111 -8.81 0.47 5.47
C ILE A 111 -10.09 1.29 5.65
N ASP A 112 -9.97 2.61 5.79
CA ASP A 112 -11.08 3.57 5.83
C ASP A 112 -11.48 4.07 4.43
N GLY A 113 -10.89 3.51 3.35
CA GLY A 113 -11.27 3.80 1.97
C GLY A 113 -10.66 5.07 1.40
N MET A 114 -9.61 5.60 2.02
CA MET A 114 -8.86 6.75 1.51
C MET A 114 -7.78 6.28 0.53
N LEU A 115 -7.75 6.88 -0.66
CA LEU A 115 -6.72 6.60 -1.65
C LEU A 115 -5.66 7.69 -1.61
N TYR A 116 -4.40 7.27 -1.49
CA TYR A 116 -3.24 8.16 -1.49
C TYR A 116 -2.30 7.78 -2.63
N VAL A 117 -1.69 8.78 -3.27
CA VAL A 117 -0.69 8.58 -4.34
C VAL A 117 0.53 9.46 -4.16
N ILE A 118 1.70 8.92 -4.50
CA ILE A 118 2.97 9.66 -4.50
C ILE A 118 3.71 9.35 -5.80
N PRO A 119 4.30 10.34 -6.49
CA PRO A 119 5.12 10.09 -7.68
C PRO A 119 6.25 9.09 -7.38
N ASP A 120 6.36 8.01 -8.16
CA ASP A 120 7.38 6.96 -7.95
C ASP A 120 8.83 7.49 -8.13
N ALA A 121 8.98 8.64 -8.78
CA ALA A 121 10.25 9.36 -8.87
C ALA A 121 10.83 9.75 -7.49
N HIS A 122 10.02 9.78 -6.42
CA HIS A 122 10.46 10.02 -5.05
C HIS A 122 11.02 8.74 -4.40
N GLN A 123 12.24 8.35 -4.75
CA GLN A 123 12.95 7.17 -4.21
C GLN A 123 13.10 7.14 -2.66
N SER A 124 12.83 8.26 -1.97
CA SER A 124 12.88 8.36 -0.50
C SER A 124 11.54 8.12 0.21
N ILE A 125 10.43 8.04 -0.52
CA ILE A 125 9.07 7.91 0.04
C ILE A 125 8.39 6.69 -0.61
N GLY A 126 8.56 5.51 -0.02
CA GLY A 126 7.87 4.29 -0.47
C GLY A 126 6.48 4.13 0.17
N HIS A 127 5.77 3.03 -0.15
CA HIS A 127 4.44 2.72 0.40
C HIS A 127 4.38 2.78 1.93
N SER A 128 5.40 2.26 2.62
CA SER A 128 5.47 2.29 4.09
C SER A 128 5.56 3.71 4.65
N THR A 129 6.18 4.63 3.91
CA THR A 129 6.33 6.04 4.28
C THR A 129 4.98 6.77 4.18
N LEU A 130 4.20 6.46 3.14
CA LEU A 130 2.92 7.09 2.85
C LEU A 130 1.86 6.85 3.94
N ILE A 131 1.82 5.66 4.53
CA ILE A 131 0.83 5.30 5.57
C ILE A 131 1.42 4.99 6.94
N ALA A 132 2.69 5.33 7.18
CA ALA A 132 3.38 4.99 8.44
C ALA A 132 3.20 3.50 8.84
N SER A 133 3.29 2.59 7.86
CA SER A 133 3.07 1.14 8.03
C SER A 133 1.74 0.74 8.68
N GLU A 134 0.71 1.57 8.60
CA GLU A 134 -0.66 1.16 8.92
C GLU A 134 -1.16 0.06 7.96
N PRO A 135 -2.16 -0.75 8.36
CA PRO A 135 -2.78 -1.70 7.44
C PRO A 135 -3.39 -1.00 6.21
N ALA A 136 -3.21 -1.60 5.04
CA ALA A 136 -3.80 -1.17 3.79
C ALA A 136 -4.69 -2.27 3.20
N LEU A 137 -5.78 -1.88 2.52
CA LEU A 137 -6.58 -2.79 1.70
C LEU A 137 -5.81 -3.22 0.46
N ALA A 138 -5.17 -2.26 -0.19
CA ALA A 138 -4.38 -2.46 -1.39
C ALA A 138 -3.23 -1.44 -1.46
N ALA A 139 -2.15 -1.84 -2.11
CA ALA A 139 -1.03 -0.97 -2.42
C ALA A 139 -0.38 -1.45 -3.72
N GLY A 140 0.26 -0.53 -4.44
CA GLY A 140 0.82 -0.82 -5.75
C GLY A 140 1.25 0.43 -6.49
N GLU A 141 1.14 0.40 -7.81
CA GLU A 141 1.45 1.47 -8.74
C GLU A 141 0.22 1.83 -9.59
N LEU A 142 0.06 3.11 -9.90
CA LEU A 142 -0.92 3.62 -10.85
C LEU A 142 -0.18 4.24 -12.02
N LEU A 143 -0.62 3.92 -13.23
CA LEU A 143 -0.27 4.67 -14.43
C LEU A 143 -1.32 5.75 -14.65
N ILE A 144 -0.92 7.01 -14.53
CA ILE A 144 -1.80 8.17 -14.70
C ILE A 144 -1.37 8.92 -15.96
N GLY A 145 -2.22 8.89 -16.97
CA GLY A 145 -2.04 9.63 -18.21
C GLY A 145 -2.57 11.06 -18.12
N LYS A 146 -2.47 11.77 -19.25
CA LYS A 146 -2.85 13.18 -19.37
C LYS A 146 -4.24 13.48 -18.81
N LYS A 147 -4.37 14.66 -18.20
CA LYS A 147 -5.59 15.15 -17.54
C LYS A 147 -6.08 14.24 -16.41
N GLY A 148 -5.18 13.50 -15.78
CA GLY A 148 -5.46 12.59 -14.67
C GLY A 148 -6.14 11.30 -15.09
N ARG A 149 -6.09 10.90 -16.35
CA ARG A 149 -6.72 9.66 -16.80
C ARG A 149 -6.03 8.48 -16.13
N LEU A 150 -6.77 7.66 -15.38
CA LEU A 150 -6.24 6.41 -14.86
C LEU A 150 -6.17 5.38 -16.00
N GLU A 151 -4.98 4.85 -16.27
CA GLU A 151 -4.75 3.92 -17.37
C GLU A 151 -4.50 2.49 -16.87
N ASP A 152 -3.68 2.33 -15.81
CA ASP A 152 -3.34 1.02 -15.23
C ASP A 152 -3.27 1.08 -13.70
N VAL A 153 -3.56 -0.06 -13.07
CA VAL A 153 -3.41 -0.35 -11.65
C VAL A 153 -2.61 -1.63 -11.48
N GLU A 154 -1.33 -1.50 -11.10
CA GLU A 154 -0.45 -2.63 -10.85
C GLU A 154 -0.29 -2.90 -9.35
N PHE A 155 -0.38 -4.15 -8.91
CA PHE A 155 -0.27 -4.51 -7.48
C PHE A 155 1.15 -5.01 -7.11
N SER A 156 2.18 -4.37 -7.65
CA SER A 156 3.56 -4.88 -7.69
C SER A 156 4.50 -4.40 -6.57
N SER A 157 4.02 -3.99 -5.40
CA SER A 157 4.89 -3.39 -4.38
C SER A 157 5.37 -4.31 -3.24
N GLY A 158 6.60 -4.79 -3.36
CA GLY A 158 7.46 -5.20 -2.23
C GLY A 158 6.80 -5.97 -1.07
N HIS A 159 6.91 -5.47 0.16
CA HIS A 159 6.38 -6.09 1.38
C HIS A 159 4.84 -6.18 1.43
N TYR A 160 4.14 -5.44 0.57
CA TYR A 160 2.68 -5.50 0.40
C TYR A 160 2.24 -6.53 -0.64
N ARG A 161 3.18 -7.31 -1.23
CA ARG A 161 2.97 -8.45 -2.17
C ARG A 161 1.49 -8.66 -2.49
N GLY A 162 1.02 -8.00 -3.54
CA GLY A 162 -0.39 -7.93 -3.92
C GLY A 162 -1.01 -9.33 -3.95
N ARG A 163 -1.68 -9.69 -2.85
CA ARG A 163 -2.54 -10.87 -2.83
C ARG A 163 -3.72 -10.53 -3.71
N VAL A 164 -4.33 -11.54 -4.31
CA VAL A 164 -5.54 -11.30 -5.09
C VAL A 164 -6.65 -10.64 -4.27
N SER A 165 -6.71 -10.88 -2.97
CA SER A 165 -7.61 -10.15 -2.07
C SER A 165 -7.48 -8.63 -2.17
N SER A 166 -6.25 -8.09 -2.31
CA SER A 166 -6.02 -6.65 -2.46
C SER A 166 -6.50 -6.13 -3.80
N PHE A 167 -6.31 -6.91 -4.86
CA PHE A 167 -6.89 -6.60 -6.16
C PHE A 167 -8.42 -6.57 -6.13
N VAL A 168 -9.04 -7.59 -5.52
CA VAL A 168 -10.51 -7.65 -5.37
C VAL A 168 -11.02 -6.47 -4.56
N ALA A 169 -10.33 -6.09 -3.48
CA ALA A 169 -10.71 -4.96 -2.65
C ALA A 169 -10.69 -3.64 -3.45
N MET A 170 -9.61 -3.35 -4.17
CA MET A 170 -9.49 -2.15 -5.00
C MET A 170 -10.53 -2.13 -6.13
N TYR A 171 -10.69 -3.24 -6.85
CA TYR A 171 -11.64 -3.33 -7.95
C TYR A 171 -13.08 -3.12 -7.47
N ASN A 172 -13.50 -3.82 -6.42
CA ASN A 172 -14.86 -3.68 -5.89
C ASN A 172 -15.08 -2.29 -5.29
N TRP A 173 -14.07 -1.69 -4.65
CA TRP A 173 -14.13 -0.31 -4.19
C TRP A 173 -14.39 0.66 -5.35
N MET A 174 -13.72 0.50 -6.50
CA MET A 174 -14.00 1.32 -7.71
C MET A 174 -15.42 1.10 -8.26
N ILE A 175 -15.91 -0.15 -8.26
CA ILE A 175 -17.29 -0.46 -8.66
C ILE A 175 -18.30 0.19 -7.71
N ASP A 176 -18.03 0.19 -6.40
CA ASP A 176 -18.89 0.81 -5.40
C ASP A 176 -18.95 2.34 -5.54
N LEU A 177 -17.90 2.95 -6.09
CA LEU A 177 -17.90 4.36 -6.50
C LEU A 177 -18.66 4.63 -7.82
N GLY A 178 -19.18 3.59 -8.48
CA GLY A 178 -19.88 3.70 -9.76
C GLY A 178 -18.96 4.02 -10.94
N LEU A 179 -17.67 3.68 -10.83
CA LEU A 179 -16.68 3.97 -11.87
C LEU A 179 -16.70 2.92 -12.97
N ASN A 180 -16.47 3.35 -14.21
CA ASN A 180 -16.28 2.44 -15.32
C ASN A 180 -14.87 1.84 -15.29
N THR A 181 -14.72 0.65 -14.70
CA THR A 181 -13.43 -0.05 -14.64
C THR A 181 -13.01 -0.65 -15.99
N SER A 182 -13.86 -0.66 -17.02
CA SER A 182 -13.53 -1.30 -18.31
C SER A 182 -12.46 -0.55 -19.10
N SER A 183 -12.21 0.72 -18.75
CA SER A 183 -11.21 1.58 -19.39
C SER A 183 -9.85 1.56 -18.68
N VAL A 184 -9.74 0.82 -17.56
CA VAL A 184 -8.57 0.75 -16.70
C VAL A 184 -8.04 -0.67 -16.79
N ASP A 185 -6.76 -0.78 -17.13
CA ASP A 185 -6.06 -2.05 -17.06
C ASP A 185 -5.71 -2.35 -15.59
N PHE A 186 -5.68 -3.64 -15.25
CA PHE A 186 -5.30 -4.06 -13.90
C PHE A 186 -4.28 -5.17 -14.03
N GLU A 187 -3.09 -4.99 -13.45
CA GLU A 187 -1.96 -5.90 -13.58
C GLU A 187 -1.53 -6.51 -12.23
N LEU A 188 -1.25 -7.81 -12.24
CA LEU A 188 -0.75 -8.55 -11.07
C LEU A 188 0.63 -9.10 -11.41
N ARG A 189 1.65 -8.79 -10.60
CA ARG A 189 3.00 -9.33 -10.80
C ARG A 189 3.03 -10.84 -10.55
N GLY A 190 3.64 -11.61 -11.46
CA GLY A 190 3.82 -13.06 -11.33
C GLY A 190 2.99 -13.93 -12.27
N GLY A 191 2.28 -13.34 -13.24
CA GLY A 191 1.67 -14.11 -14.33
C GLY A 191 0.65 -15.14 -13.84
N TRP A 192 -0.32 -14.70 -13.04
CA TRP A 192 -1.46 -15.53 -12.66
C TRP A 192 -2.03 -16.25 -13.89
N ASN A 193 -1.98 -17.58 -13.87
CA ASN A 193 -2.59 -18.47 -14.87
C ASN A 193 -4.12 -18.55 -14.71
N VAL A 194 -4.77 -17.43 -14.41
CA VAL A 194 -6.20 -17.27 -14.69
C VAL A 194 -6.26 -16.96 -16.17
N THR A 195 -6.70 -17.91 -17.00
CA THR A 195 -6.76 -17.76 -18.46
C THR A 195 -7.12 -16.32 -18.84
N ALA A 196 -6.22 -15.61 -19.54
CA ALA A 196 -6.29 -14.16 -19.77
C ALA A 196 -7.61 -13.64 -20.38
N LYS A 197 -8.49 -14.55 -20.82
CA LYS A 197 -9.86 -14.32 -21.24
C LYS A 197 -10.84 -14.14 -20.07
N SER A 198 -10.81 -15.03 -19.07
CA SER A 198 -11.71 -14.96 -17.89
C SER A 198 -11.48 -13.72 -17.03
N LYS A 199 -10.22 -13.27 -16.89
CA LYS A 199 -9.86 -11.97 -16.27
C LYS A 199 -10.47 -10.80 -17.05
N ARG A 200 -10.29 -10.75 -18.38
CA ARG A 200 -10.80 -9.63 -19.20
C ARG A 200 -12.32 -9.57 -19.23
N ASP A 201 -12.99 -10.71 -19.35
CA ASP A 201 -14.45 -10.76 -19.42
C ASP A 201 -15.09 -10.37 -18.07
N ALA A 202 -14.48 -10.78 -16.94
CA ALA A 202 -14.89 -10.37 -15.61
C ALA A 202 -14.72 -8.86 -15.38
N LEU A 203 -13.54 -8.31 -15.68
CA LEU A 203 -13.25 -6.89 -15.41
C LEU A 203 -14.00 -5.93 -16.34
N LYS A 204 -14.38 -6.40 -17.52
CA LYS A 204 -15.25 -5.67 -18.46
C LYS A 204 -16.74 -5.80 -18.13
N SER A 205 -17.13 -6.71 -17.25
CA SER A 205 -18.54 -6.90 -16.91
C SER A 205 -19.11 -5.80 -16.02
N GLY A 206 -18.24 -5.04 -15.32
CA GLY A 206 -18.66 -4.02 -14.35
C GLY A 206 -19.35 -4.60 -13.11
N LYS A 207 -19.19 -5.90 -12.87
CA LYS A 207 -19.79 -6.60 -11.73
C LYS A 207 -18.74 -6.88 -10.67
N LYS A 208 -19.19 -6.95 -9.41
CA LYS A 208 -18.31 -7.33 -8.30
C LYS A 208 -17.68 -8.69 -8.54
N VAL A 209 -16.43 -8.80 -8.12
CA VAL A 209 -15.68 -10.04 -8.15
C VAL A 209 -15.43 -10.53 -6.73
N VAL A 210 -15.50 -11.84 -6.54
CA VAL A 210 -15.20 -12.51 -5.28
C VAL A 210 -14.04 -13.46 -5.53
N PHE A 211 -13.08 -13.43 -4.62
CA PHE A 211 -11.97 -14.37 -4.60
C PHE A 211 -12.38 -15.67 -3.89
N LEU A 212 -12.05 -16.80 -4.51
CA LEU A 212 -12.08 -18.10 -3.86
C LEU A 212 -10.66 -18.69 -3.84
N GLU A 213 -10.15 -18.87 -2.63
CA GLU A 213 -8.90 -19.60 -2.41
C GLU A 213 -9.18 -21.09 -2.62
N ASN A 214 -8.53 -21.72 -3.60
CA ASN A 214 -8.63 -23.17 -3.77
C ASN A 214 -7.55 -23.85 -2.93
N ASN A 215 -7.95 -24.81 -2.09
CA ASN A 215 -7.04 -25.59 -1.22
C ASN A 215 -5.96 -26.39 -1.98
N GLY A 216 -5.99 -26.40 -3.33
CA GLY A 216 -4.98 -27.00 -4.22
C GLY A 216 -3.95 -26.02 -4.81
N GLY A 217 -3.86 -24.77 -4.34
CA GLY A 217 -2.83 -23.82 -4.74
C GLY A 217 -3.10 -23.03 -6.03
N GLY A 218 -4.32 -23.09 -6.55
CA GLY A 218 -4.78 -22.23 -7.65
C GLY A 218 -5.79 -21.20 -7.14
N GLU A 219 -5.72 -19.96 -7.61
CA GLU A 219 -6.70 -18.93 -7.25
C GLU A 219 -7.77 -18.81 -8.32
N VAL A 220 -9.04 -18.75 -7.90
CA VAL A 220 -10.21 -18.66 -8.79
C VAL A 220 -11.04 -17.44 -8.40
N PHE A 221 -11.54 -16.71 -9.41
CA PHE A 221 -12.48 -15.61 -9.21
C PHE A 221 -13.88 -16.04 -9.63
N LEU A 222 -14.87 -15.62 -8.85
CA LEU A 222 -16.26 -15.61 -9.27
C LEU A 222 -16.70 -14.18 -9.54
N VAL A 223 -17.42 -13.98 -10.64
CA VAL A 223 -18.14 -12.74 -10.88
C VAL A 223 -19.51 -12.90 -10.23
N GLU A 224 -19.88 -11.99 -9.33
CA GLU A 224 -21.24 -11.98 -8.78
C GLU A 224 -22.23 -11.78 -9.93
N LYS A 225 -23.29 -12.60 -9.95
CA LYS A 225 -24.26 -12.63 -11.04
C LYS A 225 -25.12 -11.38 -11.09
#